data_AF-A0A2S5GAQ9-F1
#
_entry.id   AF-A0A2S5GAQ9-F1
#
_cell.length_a   1.000
_cell.length_b   1.000
_cell.length_c   1.000
_cell.angle_alpha   90.00
_cell.angle_beta   90.00
_cell.angle_gamma   90.00
#
_symmetry.space_group_name_H-M   'P 1'
#
loop_
_entity.id
_entity.type
_entity.pdbx_description
1 polymer ?
#
loop_
_entity_poly.entity_id
_entity_poly.type
_entity_poly.pdbx_seq_one_letter_code
_entity_poly.pdbx_strand_id
1 'polypeptide(L)'
;MHNNSFYLFNMATGPSEAEKERMRIATNYMNRRKYGKHKGHFKWDLAVSYFRMDNDTFFSVWGFNFVPEGRLWEEAKDYRWKYLN
;
A
#
# COMPACT_ATOMS: atom_id res chain seq x y z
N MET A 1 -32.54 12.52 12.40
CA MET A 1 -31.45 11.81 13.10
C MET A 1 -31.38 10.39 12.57
N HIS A 2 -30.76 10.15 11.42
CA HIS A 2 -30.59 8.80 10.88
C HIS A 2 -29.21 8.75 10.24
N ASN A 3 -28.31 7.97 10.85
CA ASN A 3 -27.11 7.38 10.23
C ASN A 3 -26.26 6.58 11.23
N ASN A 4 -26.75 6.24 12.43
CA ASN A 4 -25.95 5.44 13.37
C ASN A 4 -25.92 3.93 13.05
N SER A 5 -26.91 3.40 12.34
CA SER A 5 -27.01 1.95 12.10
C SER A 5 -25.98 1.44 11.09
N PHE A 6 -25.67 2.21 10.04
CA PHE A 6 -24.68 1.82 9.02
C PHE A 6 -23.24 1.78 9.58
N TYR A 7 -22.89 2.76 10.43
CA TYR A 7 -21.60 2.78 11.11
C TYR A 7 -21.43 1.63 12.11
N LEU A 8 -22.48 1.31 12.87
CA LEU A 8 -22.46 0.19 13.83
C LEU A 8 -22.41 -1.17 13.14
N PHE A 9 -23.08 -1.34 11.99
CA PHE A 9 -23.02 -2.56 11.19
C PHE A 9 -21.60 -2.79 10.61
N ASN A 10 -20.97 -1.75 10.04
CA ASN A 10 -19.60 -1.84 9.52
C ASN A 10 -18.56 -2.12 10.62
N MET A 11 -18.79 -1.67 11.86
CA MET A 11 -17.93 -2.01 13.00
C MET A 11 -18.04 -3.47 13.44
N ALA A 12 -19.19 -4.13 13.19
CA ALA A 12 -19.42 -5.53 13.54
C ALA A 12 -18.89 -6.52 12.50
N THR A 13 -18.88 -6.16 11.21
CA THR A 13 -18.50 -7.05 10.09
C THR A 13 -17.17 -6.70 9.42
N GLY A 14 -16.55 -5.58 9.80
CA GLY A 14 -15.37 -5.03 9.11
C GLY A 14 -15.74 -4.35 7.77
N PRO A 15 -14.77 -3.67 7.13
CA PRO A 15 -15.00 -2.98 5.86
C PRO A 15 -15.29 -3.98 4.73
N SER A 16 -16.22 -3.60 3.85
CA SER A 16 -16.52 -4.36 2.64
C SER A 16 -15.31 -4.39 1.68
N GLU A 17 -15.26 -5.36 0.77
CA GLU A 17 -14.18 -5.45 -0.24
C GLU A 17 -14.07 -4.19 -1.10
N ALA A 18 -15.20 -3.56 -1.44
CA ALA A 18 -15.21 -2.31 -2.18
C ALA A 18 -14.59 -1.15 -1.38
N GLU A 19 -14.81 -1.11 -0.06
CA GLU A 19 -14.20 -0.11 0.82
C GLU A 19 -12.71 -0.37 1.01
N LYS A 20 -12.31 -1.64 1.18
CA LYS A 20 -10.89 -2.02 1.24
C LYS A 20 -10.15 -1.58 -0.02
N GLU A 21 -10.73 -1.80 -1.20
CA GLU A 21 -10.12 -1.37 -2.46
C GLU A 21 -10.02 0.16 -2.58
N ARG A 22 -11.06 0.89 -2.16
CA ARG A 22 -11.03 2.37 -2.12
C ARG A 22 -9.93 2.88 -1.19
N MET A 23 -9.82 2.30 0.01
CA MET A 23 -8.77 2.64 0.96
C MET A 23 -7.39 2.33 0.38
N ARG A 24 -7.24 1.16 -0.25
CA ARG A 24 -6.00 0.72 -0.91
C ARG A 24 -5.54 1.70 -1.99
N ILE A 25 -6.46 2.14 -2.86
CA ILE A 25 -6.18 3.12 -3.93
C ILE A 25 -5.80 4.48 -3.33
N ALA A 26 -6.57 4.96 -2.35
CA ALA A 26 -6.31 6.25 -1.70
C ALA A 26 -4.95 6.27 -0.99
N THR A 27 -4.61 5.21 -0.25
CA THR A 27 -3.31 5.05 0.41
C THR A 27 -2.16 5.07 -0.60
N ASN A 28 -2.28 4.34 -1.72
CA ASN A 28 -1.28 4.35 -2.78
C ASN A 28 -1.07 5.75 -3.34
N TYR A 29 -2.15 6.47 -3.65
CA TYR A 29 -2.06 7.83 -4.18
C TYR A 29 -1.34 8.78 -3.21
N MET A 30 -1.72 8.77 -1.93
CA MET A 30 -1.12 9.63 -0.91
C MET A 30 0.37 9.32 -0.71
N ASN A 31 0.74 8.04 -0.63
CA ASN A 31 2.13 7.65 -0.39
C ASN A 31 3.03 7.88 -1.60
N ARG A 32 2.53 7.72 -2.83
CA ARG A 32 3.25 8.12 -4.06
C ARG A 32 3.63 9.60 -4.04
N ARG A 33 2.72 10.48 -3.58
CA ARG A 33 3.00 11.91 -3.42
C ARG A 33 3.97 12.20 -2.28
N LYS A 34 3.81 11.53 -1.15
CA LYS A 34 4.64 11.71 0.07
C LYS A 34 6.11 11.36 -0.17
N TYR A 35 6.39 10.23 -0.80
CA TYR A 35 7.76 9.73 -0.95
C TYR A 35 8.43 10.10 -2.28
N GLY A 36 7.64 10.55 -3.26
CA GLY A 36 8.15 10.96 -4.56
C GLY A 36 8.70 9.81 -5.39
N LYS A 37 9.70 10.11 -6.23
CA LYS A 37 10.24 9.18 -7.23
C LYS A 37 11.71 8.83 -7.00
N HIS A 38 12.10 7.64 -7.48
CA HIS A 38 13.48 7.19 -7.64
C HIS A 38 13.62 6.59 -9.03
N LYS A 39 14.59 7.07 -9.82
CA LYS A 39 14.79 6.65 -11.22
C LYS A 39 13.51 6.67 -12.07
N GLY A 40 12.67 7.70 -11.89
CA GLY A 40 11.40 7.84 -12.63
C GLY A 40 10.21 7.06 -12.09
N HIS A 41 10.42 6.11 -11.18
CA HIS A 41 9.36 5.30 -10.55
C HIS A 41 9.00 5.81 -9.16
N PHE A 42 7.75 5.63 -8.72
CA PHE A 42 7.36 6.06 -7.36
C PHE A 42 8.03 5.17 -6.31
N LYS A 43 8.69 5.79 -5.33
CA LYS A 43 9.37 5.07 -4.24
C LYS A 43 8.41 4.16 -3.47
N TRP A 44 7.15 4.57 -3.34
CA TRP A 44 6.11 3.75 -2.71
C TRP A 44 5.84 2.45 -3.48
N ASP A 45 5.71 2.52 -4.81
CA ASP A 45 5.44 1.33 -5.63
C ASP A 45 6.63 0.36 -5.61
N LEU A 46 7.85 0.89 -5.61
CA LEU A 46 9.07 0.12 -5.43
C LEU A 46 9.10 -0.56 -4.04
N ALA A 47 8.79 0.19 -2.97
CA ALA A 47 8.77 -0.34 -1.61
C ALA A 47 7.71 -1.44 -1.42
N VAL A 48 6.51 -1.26 -1.97
CA VAL A 48 5.48 -2.30 -1.95
C VAL A 48 5.92 -3.53 -2.73
N SER A 49 6.53 -3.34 -3.91
CA SER A 49 7.02 -4.44 -4.74
C SER A 49 8.12 -5.24 -4.04
N TYR A 50 9.02 -4.57 -3.32
CA TYR A 50 10.09 -5.20 -2.54
C TYR A 50 9.58 -6.29 -1.57
N PHE A 51 8.39 -6.12 -0.99
CA PHE A 51 7.80 -7.14 -0.09
C PHE A 51 6.90 -8.17 -0.79
N ARG A 52 6.65 -8.03 -2.09
CA ARG A 52 5.74 -8.91 -2.85
C ARG A 52 6.47 -9.92 -3.74
N MET A 53 7.72 -9.66 -4.08
CA MET A 53 8.51 -10.50 -4.99
C MET A 53 9.93 -10.66 -4.49
N ASP A 54 10.62 -11.68 -4.97
CA ASP A 54 12.05 -11.86 -4.73
C ASP A 54 12.89 -10.81 -5.48
N ASN A 55 14.18 -10.75 -5.16
CA ASN A 55 15.10 -9.75 -5.69
C ASN A 55 15.33 -9.90 -7.20
N ASP A 56 15.35 -11.13 -7.72
CA ASP A 56 15.59 -11.39 -9.15
C ASP A 56 14.40 -10.93 -9.98
N THR A 57 13.18 -11.22 -9.53
CA THR A 57 11.94 -10.73 -10.13
C THR A 57 11.86 -9.21 -10.03
N PHE A 58 12.24 -8.64 -8.89
CA PHE A 58 12.28 -7.19 -8.71
C PHE A 58 13.19 -6.53 -9.75
N PHE A 59 14.42 -7.04 -9.88
CA PHE A 59 15.38 -6.52 -10.85
C PHE A 59 14.89 -6.71 -12.28
N SER A 60 14.26 -7.84 -12.60
CA SER A 60 13.69 -8.09 -13.94
C SER A 60 12.59 -7.10 -14.31
N VAL A 61 11.72 -6.72 -13.36
CA VAL A 61 10.61 -5.79 -13.58
C VAL A 61 11.07 -4.33 -13.64
N TRP A 62 11.95 -3.92 -12.72
CA TRP A 62 12.33 -2.51 -12.56
C TRP A 62 13.67 -2.15 -13.21
N GLY A 63 14.52 -3.11 -13.53
CA GLY A 63 15.85 -2.91 -14.11
C GLY A 63 16.91 -2.38 -13.13
N PHE A 64 16.60 -2.32 -11.84
CA PHE A 64 17.54 -1.92 -10.78
C PHE A 64 17.09 -2.45 -9.41
N ASN A 65 18.02 -2.49 -8.46
CA ASN A 65 17.72 -2.79 -7.07
C ASN A 65 17.30 -1.54 -6.30
N PHE A 66 16.31 -1.71 -5.42
CA PHE A 66 15.84 -0.67 -4.53
C PHE A 66 15.54 -1.29 -3.16
N VAL A 67 16.15 -0.75 -2.12
CA VAL A 67 15.89 -1.13 -0.74
C VAL A 67 15.15 0.02 -0.07
N PRO A 68 13.89 -0.16 0.37
CA PRO A 68 13.19 0.88 1.13
C PRO A 68 13.83 1.02 2.51
N GLU A 69 13.94 2.25 3.00
CA GLU A 69 14.59 2.56 4.27
C GLU A 69 13.71 3.44 5.17
N GLY A 70 13.96 3.35 6.48
CA GLY A 70 13.28 4.13 7.51
C GLY A 70 11.75 4.01 7.43
N ARG A 71 11.06 5.15 7.52
CA ARG A 71 9.60 5.20 7.53
C ARG A 71 8.95 4.61 6.26
N LEU A 72 9.63 4.65 5.11
CA LEU A 72 9.11 4.04 3.88
C LEU A 72 9.04 2.52 4.01
N TRP A 73 10.04 1.91 4.63
CA TRP A 73 10.07 0.46 4.88
C TRP A 73 8.95 0.06 5.84
N GLU A 74 8.81 0.76 6.97
CA GLU A 74 7.82 0.45 8.00
C GLU A 74 6.40 0.53 7.44
N GLU A 75 6.07 1.62 6.76
CA GLU A 75 4.73 1.84 6.22
C GLU A 75 4.41 0.87 5.07
N ALA A 76 5.37 0.52 4.21
CA ALA A 76 5.15 -0.44 3.14
C ALA A 76 4.98 -1.88 3.67
N LYS A 77 5.70 -2.26 4.73
CA LYS A 77 5.53 -3.55 5.40
C LYS A 77 4.14 -3.68 6.04
N ASP A 78 3.72 -2.65 6.77
CA ASP A 78 2.38 -2.60 7.38
C ASP A 78 1.27 -2.63 6.30
N TYR A 79 1.47 -1.89 5.22
CA TYR A 79 0.55 -1.90 4.08
C TYR A 79 0.39 -3.30 3.47
N ARG A 80 1.50 -4.02 3.27
CA ARG A 80 1.43 -5.42 2.78
C ARG A 80 0.58 -6.28 3.70
N TRP A 81 0.80 -6.19 5.01
CA TRP A 81 0.05 -6.98 5.98
C TRP A 81 -1.46 -6.67 5.92
N LYS A 82 -1.82 -5.41 5.73
CA LYS A 82 -3.22 -4.95 5.75
C LYS A 82 -4.00 -5.21 4.47
N TYR A 83 -3.34 -5.16 3.31
CA TYR A 83 -4.04 -5.10 2.01
C TYR A 83 -3.60 -6.13 0.98
N LEU A 84 -2.53 -6.88 1.23
CA LEU A 84 -1.93 -7.76 0.22
C LEU A 84 -1.72 -9.22 0.71
N ASN A 85 -2.07 -9.51 1.96
CA ASN A 85 -2.20 -10.87 2.50
C ASN A 85 -3.67 -11.26 2.51
#